data_AF-A0A848LG97-F1
#
_entry.id   AF-A0A848LG97-F1
#
_cell.length_a   1.000
_cell.length_b   1.000
_cell.length_c   1.000
_cell.angle_alpha   90.00
_cell.angle_beta   90.00
_cell.angle_gamma   90.00
#
_symmetry.space_group_name_H-M   'P 1'
#
loop_
_entity.id
_entity.type
_entity.pdbx_description
1 polymer ?
#
loop_
_entity_poly.entity_id
_entity_poly.type
_entity_poly.pdbx_seq_one_letter_code
_entity_poly.pdbx_strand_id
1 'polypeptide(L)'
;MSYAIHMHSALTSMMESLPSRARLSVQGRLARLAEAAEQWPAGDLRWGQLARQQGEELLFYAEGCCVRLGLEPERRRLVVRELGRVLVRLPARRDEPATSPDVQATLNVS
;
A
#
# COMPACT_ATOMS: atom_id res chain seq x y z
N MET A 1 10.84 25.25 -0.33
CA MET A 1 11.59 24.02 0.04
C MET A 1 10.56 22.97 0.36
N SER A 2 10.68 21.69 -0.04
CA SER A 2 9.69 20.64 0.25
C SER A 2 9.87 20.01 1.64
N TYR A 3 8.88 19.28 2.14
CA TYR A 3 9.04 18.49 3.36
C TYR A 3 10.15 17.45 3.18
N ALA A 4 10.99 17.27 4.18
CA ALA A 4 12.00 16.22 4.16
C ALA A 4 11.32 14.85 4.35
N ILE A 5 11.62 13.89 3.46
CA ILE A 5 11.14 12.51 3.60
C ILE A 5 12.09 11.78 4.53
N HIS A 6 11.56 11.30 5.67
CA HIS A 6 12.30 10.50 6.63
C HIS A 6 11.84 9.06 6.60
N MET A 7 12.80 8.13 6.58
CA MET A 7 12.56 6.69 6.51
C MET A 7 13.59 5.97 7.37
N HIS A 8 13.13 5.07 8.24
CA HIS A 8 14.03 4.26 9.06
C HIS A 8 14.86 3.31 8.19
N SER A 9 16.09 2.99 8.59
CA SER A 9 17.04 2.19 7.80
C SER A 9 16.45 0.87 7.29
N ALA A 10 15.72 0.15 8.14
CA ALA A 10 15.01 -1.08 7.75
C ALA A 10 14.01 -0.88 6.59
N LEU A 11 13.28 0.24 6.57
CA LEU A 11 12.34 0.57 5.49
C LEU A 11 13.09 1.02 4.24
N THR A 12 14.24 1.70 4.38
CA THR A 12 15.12 2.05 3.26
C THR A 12 15.64 0.79 2.57
N SER A 13 16.15 -0.18 3.32
CA SER A 13 16.58 -1.47 2.74
C SER A 13 15.42 -2.21 2.06
N MET A 14 14.21 -2.13 2.61
CA MET A 14 13.03 -2.68 1.96
C MET A 14 12.72 -1.96 0.64
N MET A 15 12.76 -0.62 0.63
CA MET A 15 12.58 0.19 -0.58
C MET A 15 13.58 -0.16 -1.68
N GLU A 16 14.83 -0.39 -1.30
CA GLU A 16 15.91 -0.78 -2.22
C GLU A 16 15.70 -2.19 -2.81
N SER A 17 15.07 -3.09 -2.05
CA SER A 17 14.74 -4.44 -2.51
C SER A 17 13.53 -4.51 -3.46
N LEU A 18 12.76 -3.42 -3.59
CA LEU A 18 11.60 -3.39 -4.48
C LEU A 18 12.02 -3.49 -5.95
N PRO A 19 11.19 -4.10 -6.82
CA PRO A 19 11.38 -4.01 -8.26
C PRO A 19 11.47 -2.55 -8.71
N SER A 20 12.35 -2.24 -9.67
CA SER A 20 12.67 -0.87 -10.08
C SER A 20 11.45 0.00 -10.36
N ARG A 21 10.44 -0.55 -11.05
CA ARG A 21 9.18 0.15 -11.35
C ARG A 21 8.40 0.51 -10.08
N ALA A 22 8.30 -0.42 -9.13
CA ALA A 22 7.60 -0.18 -7.87
C ALA A 22 8.35 0.85 -7.02
N ARG A 23 9.68 0.73 -6.92
CA ARG A 23 10.53 1.70 -6.21
C ARG A 23 10.35 3.12 -6.75
N LEU A 24 10.45 3.30 -8.06
CA LEU A 24 10.26 4.62 -8.71
C LEU A 24 8.85 5.18 -8.48
N SER A 25 7.83 4.33 -8.56
CA SER A 25 6.44 4.74 -8.31
C SER A 25 6.22 5.21 -6.87
N VAL A 26 6.75 4.49 -5.89
CA VAL A 26 6.68 4.87 -4.48
C VAL A 26 7.45 6.16 -4.23
N GLN A 27 8.70 6.27 -4.72
CA GLN A 27 9.52 7.49 -4.58
C GLN A 27 8.83 8.72 -5.20
N GLY A 28 8.29 8.59 -6.42
CA GLY A 28 7.57 9.66 -7.09
C GLY A 28 6.27 10.06 -6.38
N ARG A 29 5.61 9.12 -5.68
CA ARG A 29 4.44 9.46 -4.86
C ARG A 29 4.82 10.12 -3.54
N LEU A 30 5.90 9.69 -2.88
CA LEU A 30 6.45 10.35 -1.69
C LEU A 30 6.89 11.78 -1.99
N ALA A 31 7.56 12.02 -3.13
CA ALA A 31 7.97 13.35 -3.55
C ALA A 31 6.77 14.30 -3.73
N ARG A 32 5.71 13.85 -4.41
CA ARG A 32 4.47 14.63 -4.57
C ARG A 32 3.78 14.95 -3.24
N LEU A 33 3.77 14.00 -2.29
CA LEU A 33 3.22 14.25 -0.96
C LEU A 33 4.07 15.28 -0.19
N ALA A 34 5.39 15.21 -0.30
CA ALA A 34 6.31 16.16 0.32
C ALA A 34 6.18 17.58 -0.25
N GLU A 35 5.89 17.71 -1.54
CA GLU A 35 5.57 18.99 -2.19
C GLU A 35 4.20 19.53 -1.76
N ALA A 36 3.18 18.67 -1.67
CA ALA A 36 1.84 19.04 -1.21
C ALA A 36 1.84 19.51 0.25
N ALA A 37 2.66 18.89 1.10
CA ALA A 37 2.75 19.23 2.53
C ALA A 37 3.23 20.67 2.80
N GLU A 38 3.90 21.30 1.83
CA GLU A 38 4.26 22.72 1.92
C GLU A 38 3.07 23.66 1.78
N GLN A 39 2.04 23.21 1.08
CA GLN A 39 0.90 24.05 0.72
C GLN A 39 -0.33 23.70 1.55
N TRP A 40 -0.43 22.44 2.00
CA TRP A 40 -1.65 21.89 2.56
C TRP A 40 -1.42 21.52 4.03
N PRO A 41 -2.19 22.08 4.98
CA PRO A 41 -2.14 21.65 6.38
C PRO A 41 -2.61 20.19 6.51
N ALA A 42 -2.27 19.52 7.62
CA ALA A 42 -2.56 18.09 7.81
C ALA A 42 -4.07 17.72 7.72
N GLY A 43 -4.97 18.64 8.05
CA GLY A 43 -6.42 18.46 7.96
C GLY A 43 -7.04 18.82 6.60
N ASP A 44 -6.24 19.15 5.59
CA ASP A 44 -6.74 19.59 4.29
C ASP A 44 -7.42 18.45 3.51
N LEU A 45 -8.66 18.68 3.04
CA LEU A 45 -9.43 17.67 2.32
C LEU A 45 -8.77 17.22 1.01
N ARG A 46 -7.87 18.05 0.43
CA ARG A 46 -7.14 17.72 -0.80
C ARG A 46 -6.19 16.54 -0.63
N TRP A 47 -5.81 16.20 0.61
CA TRP A 47 -5.04 14.99 0.88
C TRP A 47 -5.69 13.75 0.29
N GLY A 48 -7.03 13.67 0.31
CA GLY A 48 -7.80 12.56 -0.26
C GLY A 48 -7.54 12.27 -1.75
N GLN A 49 -7.01 13.25 -2.51
CA GLN A 49 -6.62 13.07 -3.91
C GLN A 49 -5.28 12.36 -4.06
N LEU A 50 -4.39 12.47 -3.07
CA LEU A 50 -3.03 11.94 -3.10
C LEU A 50 -2.87 10.68 -2.24
N ALA A 51 -3.56 10.61 -1.11
CA ALA A 51 -3.50 9.51 -0.16
C ALA A 51 -4.82 9.42 0.62
N ARG A 52 -5.15 8.21 1.09
CA ARG A 52 -6.25 8.03 2.02
C ARG A 52 -5.82 8.50 3.41
N GLN A 53 -6.63 9.33 4.05
CA GLN A 53 -6.41 9.72 5.43
C GLN A 53 -6.95 8.64 6.39
N GLN A 54 -6.15 8.26 7.38
CA GLN A 54 -6.50 7.32 8.45
C GLN A 54 -6.08 7.92 9.79
N GLY A 55 -7.00 8.63 10.45
CA GLY A 55 -6.65 9.44 11.62
C GLY A 55 -5.67 10.55 11.24
N GLU A 56 -4.53 10.60 11.91
CA GLU A 56 -3.44 11.56 11.65
C GLU A 56 -2.45 11.09 10.58
N GLU A 57 -2.64 9.88 10.05
CA GLU A 57 -1.74 9.29 9.06
C GLU A 57 -2.33 9.32 7.66
N LEU A 58 -1.42 9.26 6.68
CA LEU A 58 -1.74 9.12 5.28
C LEU A 58 -1.32 7.72 4.81
N LEU A 59 -2.16 7.12 3.96
CA LEU A 59 -1.98 5.80 3.40
C LEU A 59 -2.12 5.86 1.89
N PHE A 60 -1.15 5.33 1.14
CA PHE A 60 -1.32 5.19 -0.30
C PHE A 60 -0.83 3.85 -0.82
N TYR A 61 -1.31 3.51 -2.02
CA TYR A 61 -0.90 2.33 -2.76
C TYR A 61 -0.23 2.74 -4.07
N ALA A 62 0.85 2.04 -4.43
CA ALA A 62 1.60 2.28 -5.66
C ALA A 62 2.26 0.99 -6.14
N GLU A 63 1.93 0.52 -7.35
CA GLU A 63 2.58 -0.65 -8.00
C GLU A 63 2.68 -1.88 -7.08
N GLY A 64 1.57 -2.24 -6.42
CA GLY A 64 1.51 -3.37 -5.49
C GLY A 64 2.21 -3.13 -4.15
N CYS A 65 2.61 -1.91 -3.83
CA CYS A 65 3.11 -1.52 -2.51
C CYS A 65 2.05 -0.76 -1.73
N CYS A 66 2.08 -0.88 -0.41
CA CYS A 66 1.30 -0.11 0.55
C CYS A 66 2.27 0.69 1.43
N VAL A 67 1.99 1.98 1.61
CA VAL A 67 2.86 2.89 2.36
C VAL A 67 2.02 3.70 3.34
N ARG A 68 2.38 3.64 4.63
CA ARG A 68 1.78 4.43 5.71
C ARG A 68 2.78 5.47 6.18
N LEU A 69 2.34 6.72 6.29
CA LEU A 69 3.19 7.86 6.63
C LEU A 69 2.48 8.85 7.54
N GLY A 70 3.26 9.49 8.42
CA GLY A 70 2.81 10.62 9.22
C GLY A 70 3.35 11.93 8.67
N LEU A 71 2.60 13.00 8.90
CA LEU A 71 3.06 14.38 8.69
C LEU A 71 3.53 14.96 10.03
N GLU A 72 4.71 15.56 10.06
CA GLU A 72 5.22 16.32 11.21
C GLU A 72 5.45 17.79 10.79
N PRO A 73 4.41 18.65 10.79
CA PRO A 73 4.50 20.02 10.27
C PRO A 73 5.53 20.88 10.98
N GLU A 74 5.60 20.77 12.31
CA GLU A 74 6.56 21.49 13.16
C GLU A 74 8.02 21.22 12.78
N ARG A 75 8.30 20.04 12.21
CA ARG A 75 9.64 19.63 11.78
C ARG A 75 9.81 19.65 10.26
N ARG A 76 8.75 20.00 9.52
CA ARG A 76 8.64 19.91 8.05
C ARG A 76 9.09 18.56 7.52
N ARG A 77 8.57 17.49 8.10
CA ARG A 77 8.93 16.10 7.77
C ARG A 77 7.72 15.27 7.38
N LEU A 78 7.93 14.43 6.38
CA LEU A 78 7.05 13.32 6.03
C LEU A 78 7.74 12.05 6.48
N VAL A 79 7.16 11.34 7.44
CA VAL A 79 7.80 10.17 8.06
C VAL A 79 7.13 8.91 7.56
N VAL A 80 7.87 8.10 6.81
CA VAL A 80 7.41 6.76 6.40
C VAL A 80 7.45 5.85 7.61
N ARG A 81 6.26 5.43 8.07
CA ARG A 81 6.07 4.55 9.24
C ARG A 81 6.09 3.09 8.83
N GLU A 82 5.48 2.77 7.69
CA GLU A 82 5.42 1.41 7.17
C GLU A 82 5.53 1.38 5.64
N LEU A 83 6.17 0.33 5.15
CA LEU A 83 6.24 -0.05 3.75
C LEU A 83 5.96 -1.55 3.67
N GLY A 84 5.10 -1.96 2.75
CA GLY A 84 4.80 -3.37 2.53
C GLY A 84 4.46 -3.65 1.07
N ARG A 85 4.59 -4.91 0.65
CA ARG A 85 4.20 -5.38 -0.68
C ARG A 85 2.92 -6.21 -0.58
N VAL A 86 1.91 -5.83 -1.34
CA VAL A 86 0.66 -6.57 -1.49
C VAL A 86 0.88 -7.67 -2.53
N LEU A 87 0.84 -8.92 -2.08
CA LEU A 87 0.91 -10.10 -2.93
C LEU A 87 -0.46 -10.75 -2.97
N VAL A 88 -1.20 -10.52 -4.06
CA VAL A 88 -2.46 -11.23 -4.31
C VAL A 88 -2.10 -12.61 -4.86
N ARG A 89 -2.25 -13.66 -4.05
CA ARG A 89 -2.22 -15.03 -4.54
C ARG A 89 -3.61 -15.34 -5.09
N LEU A 90 -3.75 -15.41 -6.40
CA LEU A 90 -4.96 -15.98 -7.00
C LEU A 90 -4.94 -17.49 -6.75
N PRO A 91 -6.08 -18.10 -6.37
CA PRO A 91 -6.16 -19.56 -6.35
C PRO A 91 -5.81 -20.08 -7.74
N ALA A 92 -4.94 -21.08 -7.80
CA ALA A 92 -4.62 -21.76 -9.04
C ALA A 92 -5.94 -22.17 -9.71
N ARG A 93 -6.10 -21.78 -10.96
CA ARG A 93 -7.27 -22.09 -11.78
C ARG A 93 -7.56 -23.59 -11.61
N ARG A 94 -8.72 -23.95 -11.04
CA ARG A 94 -9.24 -25.32 -11.16
C ARG A 94 -9.61 -25.49 -12.63
N ASP A 95 -8.68 -26.03 -13.41
CA ASP A 95 -9.00 -26.63 -14.70
C ASP A 95 -9.75 -27.95 -14.41
N GLU A 96 -11.05 -27.87 -14.14
CA GLU A 96 -11.95 -29.01 -14.23
C GLU A 96 -13.26 -28.55 -14.89
N PRO A 97 -13.61 -29.06 -16.09
CA PRO A 97 -14.96 -28.93 -16.59
C PRO A 97 -15.89 -29.75 -15.69
N ALA A 98 -16.93 -29.09 -15.19
CA ALA A 98 -18.05 -29.73 -14.51
C ALA A 98 -18.79 -30.65 -15.49
N THR A 99 -18.51 -31.95 -15.44
CA THR A 99 -19.49 -32.97 -15.76
C THR A 99 -20.21 -33.35 -14.46
N SER A 100 -21.51 -33.05 -14.45
CA SER A 100 -22.49 -33.29 -13.39
C SER A 100 -22.63 -34.77 -12.98
N PRO A 101 -23.37 -35.07 -11.90
CA PRO A 101 -23.10 -36.14 -10.95
C PRO A 101 -23.67 -37.50 -11.37
N ASP A 102 -22.91 -38.57 -11.14
CA ASP A 102 -23.50 -39.88 -10.95
C ASP A 102 -23.96 -40.03 -9.50
N VAL A 103 -25.27 -40.24 -9.37
CA VAL A 103 -25.96 -40.59 -8.14
C VAL A 103 -25.47 -41.95 -7.65
N GLN A 104 -24.91 -42.02 -6.44
CA GLN A 104 -24.95 -43.26 -5.66
C GLN A 104 -25.50 -42.96 -4.27
N ALA A 105 -26.81 -43.22 -4.14
CA ALA A 105 -27.44 -43.41 -2.85
C ALA A 105 -26.82 -44.68 -2.21
N THR A 106 -26.22 -44.52 -1.03
CA THR A 106 -26.00 -45.67 -0.14
C THR A 106 -26.53 -45.29 1.24
N LEU A 107 -27.70 -45.87 1.55
CA LEU A 107 -28.33 -45.85 2.86
C LEU A 107 -27.59 -46.90 3.71
N ASN A 108 -27.10 -46.54 4.89
CA ASN A 108 -26.77 -47.53 5.91
C ASN A 108 -27.18 -47.01 7.28
N VAL A 109 -28.27 -47.59 7.77
CA VAL A 109 -28.75 -47.55 9.15
C VAL A 109 -28.22 -48.80 9.82
N SER A 110 -27.43 -48.64 10.89
CA SER A 110 -27.49 -49.40 12.14
C SER A 110 -26.50 -48.78 13.13
#